data_AF-A0A8D8AUR3-F1
#
_entry.id   AF-A0A8D8AUR3-F1
#
_cell.length_a   1.000
_cell.length_b   1.000
_cell.length_c   1.000
_cell.angle_alpha   90.00
_cell.angle_beta   90.00
_cell.angle_gamma   90.00
#
_symmetry.space_group_name_H-M   'P 1'
#
loop_
_entity.id
_entity.type
_entity.pdbx_description
1 polymer ?
#
loop_
_entity_poly.entity_id
_entity_poly.type
_entity_poly.pdbx_seq_one_letter_code
_entity_poly.pdbx_strand_id
1 'polypeptide(L)'
;EVPERSSGVRLIHPQPGFKDSFEAFCDQEYEGGGWTVIQNRYDGSVHFYRGWNEFENGFGDLRGEFWLGLRKIHELTYAKKHELHIVLEDFEGKTVVAKYSDFRVAGPEEKYTLKSLGTF
;
A
#
# COMPACT_ATOMS: atom_id res chain seq x y z
N GLU A 1 22.40 6.37 6.02
CA GLU A 1 21.41 7.03 6.90
C GLU A 1 20.88 5.98 7.86
N VAL A 2 20.68 6.34 9.14
CA VAL A 2 20.08 5.43 10.11
C VAL A 2 18.59 5.32 9.75
N PRO A 3 18.02 4.11 9.56
CA PRO A 3 16.60 3.99 9.27
C PRO A 3 15.82 4.61 10.43
N GLU A 4 14.94 5.55 10.11
CA GLU A 4 14.08 6.19 11.08
C GLU A 4 13.10 5.14 11.62
N ARG A 5 13.19 4.83 12.91
CA ARG A 5 12.50 3.69 13.54
C ARG A 5 11.04 3.96 13.93
N SER A 6 10.50 5.12 13.57
CA SER A 6 9.13 5.52 13.91
C SER A 6 8.24 5.47 12.69
N SER A 7 7.03 4.94 12.85
CA SER A 7 6.00 4.97 11.80
C SER A 7 5.63 6.41 11.41
N GLY A 8 5.24 6.60 10.16
CA GLY A 8 4.72 7.87 9.68
C GLY A 8 4.84 8.08 8.18
N VAL A 9 4.32 9.22 7.72
CA VAL A 9 4.38 9.62 6.31
C VAL A 9 5.81 9.98 5.93
N ARG A 10 6.29 9.42 4.82
CA ARG A 10 7.63 9.65 4.26
C ARG A 10 7.55 9.77 2.75
N LEU A 11 8.45 10.57 2.18
CA LEU A 11 8.67 10.61 0.74
C LEU A 11 9.45 9.35 0.34
N ILE A 12 8.88 8.53 -0.53
CA ILE A 12 9.51 7.31 -1.03
C ILE A 12 9.86 7.44 -2.51
N HIS A 13 10.98 6.85 -2.89
CA HIS A 13 11.43 6.77 -4.26
C HIS A 13 11.14 5.35 -4.78
N PRO A 14 10.24 5.19 -5.77
CA PRO A 14 10.02 3.90 -6.39
C PRO A 14 11.28 3.38 -7.10
N GLN A 15 11.23 2.11 -7.51
CA GLN A 15 12.38 1.39 -8.07
C GLN A 15 12.93 2.04 -9.37
N PRO A 16 14.20 1.75 -9.75
CA PRO A 16 14.82 2.29 -10.96
C PRO A 16 13.93 2.06 -12.20
N GLY A 17 13.54 3.16 -12.86
CA GLY A 17 12.60 3.16 -13.98
C GLY A 17 11.48 4.19 -13.81
N PHE A 18 11.13 4.51 -12.56
CA PHE A 18 10.21 5.58 -12.21
C PHE A 18 11.00 6.77 -11.64
N LYS A 19 10.66 7.99 -12.07
CA LYS A 19 11.41 9.21 -11.72
C LYS A 19 10.81 9.98 -10.56
N ASP A 20 9.49 9.89 -10.38
CA ASP A 20 8.77 10.72 -9.44
C ASP A 20 8.68 10.02 -8.07
N SER A 21 9.04 10.75 -7.02
CA SER A 21 8.78 10.33 -5.65
C SER A 21 7.37 10.69 -5.22
N PHE A 22 6.87 10.00 -4.20
CA PHE A 22 5.57 10.28 -3.62
C PHE A 22 5.54 9.97 -2.13
N GLU A 23 4.61 10.59 -1.42
CA GLU A 23 4.41 10.31 0.01
C GLU A 23 3.65 9.00 0.21
N ALA A 24 4.08 8.22 1.20
CA ALA A 24 3.39 7.04 1.68
C ALA A 24 3.54 6.93 3.19
N PHE A 25 2.59 6.27 3.86
CA PHE A 25 2.74 5.93 5.26
C PHE A 25 3.62 4.69 5.40
N CYS A 26 4.75 4.83 6.09
CA CYS A 26 5.64 3.74 6.42
C CYS A 26 5.34 3.25 7.84
N ASP A 27 5.01 1.98 7.99
CA ASP A 27 4.85 1.31 9.28
C ASP A 27 6.17 0.64 9.65
N GLN A 28 6.74 1.09 10.77
CA GLN A 28 8.00 0.61 11.34
C GLN A 28 7.79 -0.28 12.58
N GLU A 29 6.53 -0.50 12.98
CA GLU A 29 6.16 -1.26 14.18
C GLU A 29 5.72 -2.68 13.83
N TYR A 30 4.91 -2.85 12.80
CA TYR A 30 4.40 -4.16 12.39
C TYR A 30 5.54 -5.07 11.88
N GLU A 31 5.68 -6.25 12.50
CA GLU A 31 6.67 -7.29 12.16
C GLU A 31 8.11 -6.81 11.93
N GLY A 32 8.58 -5.84 12.74
CA GLY A 32 9.94 -5.32 12.63
C GLY A 32 10.11 -4.21 11.58
N GLY A 33 9.02 -3.73 10.99
CA GLY A 33 8.97 -2.54 10.16
C GLY A 33 9.31 -2.77 8.69
N GLY A 34 9.50 -1.66 7.97
CA GLY A 34 9.74 -1.67 6.52
C GLY A 34 8.49 -1.79 5.66
N TRP A 35 7.30 -1.63 6.26
CA TRP A 35 6.03 -1.75 5.54
C TRP A 35 5.61 -0.42 4.93
N THR A 36 5.15 -0.47 3.69
CA THR A 36 4.44 0.65 3.07
C THR A 36 2.95 0.34 3.07
N VAL A 37 2.16 1.15 3.77
CA VAL A 37 0.71 0.97 3.82
C VAL A 37 0.10 1.48 2.53
N ILE A 38 -0.59 0.60 1.80
CA ILE A 38 -1.23 0.93 0.52
C ILE A 38 -2.73 1.28 0.67
N GLN A 39 -3.33 0.88 1.79
CA GLN A 39 -4.74 1.07 2.11
C GLN A 39 -4.92 0.95 3.64
N ASN A 40 -5.68 1.85 4.26
CA ASN A 40 -6.00 1.80 5.69
C ASN A 40 -7.48 2.16 5.97
N ARG A 41 -8.19 1.34 6.77
CA ARG A 41 -9.58 1.56 7.25
C ARG A 41 -9.67 1.34 8.75
N TYR A 42 -10.39 2.18 9.46
CA TYR A 42 -10.69 2.00 10.89
C TYR A 42 -11.91 2.77 11.41
N ASP A 43 -12.30 3.92 10.82
CA ASP A 43 -13.37 4.79 11.36
C ASP A 43 -14.44 5.22 10.34
N GLY A 44 -14.28 4.89 9.06
CA GLY A 44 -15.21 5.29 8.00
C GLY A 44 -15.19 6.77 7.64
N SER A 45 -14.17 7.53 8.07
CA SER A 45 -14.00 8.96 7.75
C SER A 45 -13.83 9.23 6.26
N VAL A 46 -13.42 8.24 5.48
CA VAL A 46 -13.24 8.36 4.02
C VAL A 46 -14.21 7.45 3.28
N HIS A 47 -14.95 8.03 2.33
CA HIS A 47 -15.78 7.26 1.41
C HIS A 47 -14.93 6.55 0.34
N PHE A 48 -15.10 5.24 0.19
CA PHE A 48 -14.41 4.42 -0.81
C PHE A 48 -15.27 4.14 -2.06
N TYR A 49 -16.53 4.59 -2.09
CA TYR A 49 -17.34 4.55 -3.30
C TYR A 49 -16.92 5.69 -4.25
N ARG A 50 -15.89 5.41 -5.05
CA ARG A 50 -15.15 6.39 -5.85
C ARG A 50 -15.01 5.95 -7.31
N GLY A 51 -14.75 6.92 -8.19
CA GLY A 51 -14.54 6.65 -9.61
C GLY A 51 -13.16 6.07 -9.92
N TRP A 52 -12.97 5.57 -11.15
CA TRP A 52 -11.70 4.99 -11.61
C TRP A 52 -10.51 5.94 -11.41
N ASN A 53 -10.66 7.20 -11.81
CA ASN A 53 -9.59 8.20 -11.70
C ASN A 53 -9.15 8.43 -10.25
N GLU A 54 -10.05 8.34 -9.27
CA GLU A 54 -9.71 8.47 -7.86
C GLU A 54 -8.95 7.22 -7.36
N PHE A 55 -9.37 6.02 -7.75
CA PHE A 55 -8.63 4.79 -7.43
C PHE A 55 -7.25 4.74 -8.10
N GLU A 56 -7.12 5.30 -9.30
CA GLU A 56 -5.86 5.37 -10.00
C GLU A 56 -4.86 6.31 -9.31
N ASN A 57 -5.31 7.49 -8.89
CA ASN A 57 -4.47 8.52 -8.28
C ASN A 57 -4.27 8.37 -6.76
N GLY A 58 -5.22 7.75 -6.08
CA GLY A 58 -5.30 7.69 -4.62
C GLY A 58 -6.22 8.76 -4.02
N PHE A 59 -6.68 8.53 -2.80
CA PHE A 59 -7.56 9.43 -2.05
C PHE A 59 -7.46 9.18 -0.54
N GLY A 60 -7.94 10.13 0.27
CA GLY A 60 -7.90 10.07 1.73
C GLY A 60 -6.68 10.78 2.34
N ASP A 61 -6.38 10.48 3.60
CA ASP A 61 -5.24 11.04 4.34
C ASP A 61 -4.28 9.91 4.71
N LEU A 62 -3.00 10.04 4.34
CA LEU A 62 -1.96 9.05 4.68
C LEU A 62 -1.77 8.89 6.20
N ARG A 63 -2.25 9.82 7.03
CA ARG A 63 -2.28 9.72 8.49
C ARG A 63 -3.61 9.18 9.05
N GLY A 64 -4.57 8.85 8.19
CA GLY A 64 -5.90 8.37 8.53
C GLY A 64 -6.35 7.23 7.61
N GLU A 65 -7.60 7.27 7.16
CA GLU A 65 -8.09 6.34 6.13
C GLU A 65 -7.69 6.80 4.73
N PHE A 66 -7.18 5.88 3.90
CA PHE A 66 -6.77 6.21 2.55
C PHE A 66 -6.66 5.00 1.62
N TRP A 67 -6.58 5.32 0.33
CA TRP A 67 -6.11 4.44 -0.73
C TRP A 67 -4.93 5.11 -1.42
N LEU A 68 -3.78 4.43 -1.50
CA LEU A 68 -2.54 5.04 -1.98
C LEU A 68 -2.63 5.45 -3.47
N GLY A 69 -3.34 4.66 -4.27
CA GLY A 69 -3.48 4.86 -5.71
C GLY A 69 -2.84 3.72 -6.53
N LEU A 70 -3.56 3.20 -7.52
CA LEU A 70 -3.10 2.07 -8.34
C LEU A 70 -1.80 2.38 -9.07
N ARG A 71 -1.62 3.63 -9.56
CA ARG A 71 -0.39 4.04 -10.22
C ARG A 71 0.83 3.86 -9.30
N LYS A 72 0.74 4.34 -8.07
CA LYS A 72 1.83 4.22 -7.08
C LYS A 72 2.06 2.76 -6.66
N ILE A 73 0.99 1.97 -6.50
CA ILE A 73 1.09 0.54 -6.17
C ILE A 73 1.78 -0.24 -7.30
N HIS A 74 1.48 0.09 -8.56
CA HIS A 74 2.19 -0.46 -9.71
C HIS A 74 3.67 -0.08 -9.67
N GLU A 75 4.00 1.20 -9.48
CA GLU A 75 5.39 1.69 -9.42
C GLU A 75 6.22 0.98 -8.33
N LEU A 76 5.61 0.70 -7.16
CA LEU A 76 6.22 -0.06 -6.08
C LEU A 76 6.52 -1.51 -6.50
N THR A 77 5.52 -2.19 -7.05
CA THR A 77 5.54 -3.64 -7.23
C THR A 77 6.13 -4.10 -8.58
N TYR A 78 6.44 -3.16 -9.48
CA TYR A 78 6.86 -3.49 -10.85
C TYR A 78 8.24 -4.16 -10.94
N ALA A 79 9.26 -3.58 -10.29
CA ALA A 79 10.66 -3.96 -10.53
C ALA A 79 11.23 -4.93 -9.48
N LYS A 80 10.61 -5.02 -8.30
CA LYS A 80 11.02 -5.95 -7.25
C LYS A 80 9.81 -6.71 -6.72
N LYS A 81 10.08 -7.96 -6.36
CA LYS A 81 9.13 -8.81 -5.66
C LYS A 81 8.79 -8.18 -4.29
N HIS A 82 7.50 -8.04 -4.00
CA HIS A 82 6.99 -7.55 -2.72
C HIS A 82 6.05 -8.60 -2.14
N GLU A 83 6.01 -8.70 -0.82
CA GLU A 83 4.96 -9.43 -0.12
C GLU A 83 3.80 -8.49 0.23
N LEU A 84 2.62 -9.06 0.46
CA LEU A 84 1.43 -8.32 0.86
C LEU A 84 0.85 -8.92 2.14
N HIS A 85 0.76 -8.09 3.19
CA HIS A 85 0.07 -8.43 4.42
C HIS A 85 -1.26 -7.65 4.50
N ILE A 86 -2.36 -8.37 4.66
CA ILE A 86 -3.69 -7.81 4.90
C ILE A 86 -4.06 -8.14 6.34
N VAL A 87 -4.05 -7.13 7.19
CA VAL A 87 -4.42 -7.22 8.61
C VAL A 87 -5.86 -6.75 8.75
N LEU A 88 -6.72 -7.60 9.31
CA LEU A 88 -8.13 -7.30 9.54
C LEU A 88 -8.46 -7.50 11.01
N GLU A 89 -9.15 -6.54 11.60
CA GLU A 89 -9.65 -6.61 12.97
C GLU A 89 -11.18 -6.55 12.94
N ASP A 90 -11.84 -7.43 13.71
CA ASP A 90 -13.28 -7.36 13.91
C ASP A 90 -13.67 -6.43 15.06
N PHE A 91 -14.97 -6.17 15.24
CA PHE A 91 -15.47 -5.27 16.28
C PHE A 91 -15.28 -5.78 17.71
N GLU A 92 -14.89 -7.06 17.88
CA GLU A 92 -14.55 -7.64 19.18
C GLU A 92 -13.04 -7.57 19.46
N GLY A 93 -12.26 -6.93 18.57
CA GLY A 93 -10.81 -6.75 18.69
C GLY A 93 -10.01 -7.97 18.26
N LYS A 94 -10.61 -8.94 17.56
CA LYS A 94 -9.90 -10.11 17.06
C LYS A 94 -9.27 -9.80 15.71
N THR A 95 -7.94 -9.93 15.66
CA THR A 95 -7.16 -9.72 14.43
C THR A 95 -6.91 -11.03 13.68
N VAL A 96 -7.03 -10.99 12.35
CA VAL A 96 -6.56 -12.03 11.43
C VAL A 96 -5.64 -11.42 10.38
N VAL A 97 -4.67 -12.20 9.92
CA VAL A 97 -3.70 -11.76 8.91
C VAL A 97 -3.70 -12.73 7.74
N ALA A 98 -3.85 -12.19 6.54
CA ALA A 98 -3.59 -12.87 5.27
C ALA A 98 -2.24 -12.39 4.74
N LYS A 99 -1.30 -13.31 4.51
CA LYS A 99 0.04 -13.00 4.00
C LYS A 99 0.19 -13.60 2.61
N TYR A 100 0.77 -12.87 1.68
CA TYR A 100 1.06 -13.37 0.34
C TYR A 100 2.53 -13.15 0.02
N SER A 101 3.22 -14.22 -0.37
CA SER A 101 4.66 -14.18 -0.62
C SER A 101 5.05 -13.44 -1.92
N ASP A 102 4.08 -12.98 -2.72
CA ASP A 102 4.28 -12.16 -3.90
C ASP A 102 3.05 -11.27 -4.11
N PHE A 103 3.27 -10.07 -4.66
CA PHE A 103 2.23 -9.11 -4.99
C PHE A 103 2.72 -8.19 -6.12
N ARG A 104 2.07 -8.30 -7.28
CA ARG A 104 2.38 -7.48 -8.45
C ARG A 104 1.14 -6.97 -9.13
N VAL A 105 1.10 -5.66 -9.35
CA VAL A 105 0.04 -4.97 -10.09
C VAL A 105 0.57 -4.51 -11.44
N ALA A 106 -0.20 -4.74 -12.50
CA ALA A 106 0.15 -4.32 -13.86
C ALA A 106 0.06 -2.80 -14.04
N GLY A 107 0.53 -2.28 -15.18
CA GLY A 107 0.43 -0.86 -15.51
C GLY A 107 -0.96 -0.45 -16.02
N PRO A 108 -1.13 0.84 -16.36
CA PRO A 108 -2.38 1.39 -16.90
C PRO A 108 -2.85 0.66 -18.18
N GLU A 109 -1.92 0.21 -19.02
CA GLU A 109 -2.17 -0.50 -20.28
C GLU A 109 -2.88 -1.85 -20.07
N GLU A 110 -2.64 -2.49 -18.93
CA GLU A 110 -3.30 -3.73 -18.50
C GLU A 110 -4.34 -3.47 -17.41
N LYS A 111 -4.80 -2.21 -17.27
CA LYS A 111 -5.82 -1.79 -16.30
C LYS A 111 -5.54 -2.21 -14.86
N TYR A 112 -4.26 -2.17 -14.45
CA TYR A 112 -3.83 -2.55 -13.10
C TYR A 112 -4.26 -3.95 -12.68
N THR A 113 -4.29 -4.89 -13.62
CA THR A 113 -4.58 -6.31 -13.33
C THR A 113 -3.62 -6.84 -12.26
N LEU A 114 -4.13 -7.59 -11.28
CA LEU A 114 -3.30 -8.34 -10.34
C LEU A 114 -2.58 -9.45 -11.11
N LYS A 115 -1.27 -9.29 -11.33
CA LYS A 115 -0.45 -10.18 -12.18
C LYS A 115 0.02 -11.41 -11.42
N SER A 116 0.36 -11.22 -10.15
CA SER A 116 0.75 -12.31 -9.27
C SER A 116 0.33 -12.02 -7.85
N LEU A 117 -0.11 -13.09 -7.20
CA LEU A 117 -0.34 -13.17 -5.78
C LEU A 117 0.30 -14.49 -5.36
N GLY A 118 1.30 -14.43 -4.48
CA GLY A 118 2.12 -15.57 -4.13
C GLY A 118 1.36 -16.64 -3.34
N THR A 119 2.10 -17.52 -2.70
CA THR A 119 1.51 -18.46 -1.74
C THR A 119 0.91 -17.69 -0.56
N PHE A 120 -0.26 -18.14 -0.11
CA PHE A 120 -0.85 -17.74 1.16
C PHE A 120 -0.07 -18.33 2.35
#